data_AF-A0A956MHH5-F1
#
_entry.id   AF-A0A956MHH5-F1
#
_cell.length_a   1.000
_cell.length_b   1.000
_cell.length_c   1.000
_cell.angle_alpha   90.00
_cell.angle_beta   90.00
_cell.angle_gamma   90.00
#
_symmetry.space_group_name_H-M   'P 1'
#
loop_
_entity.id
_entity.type
_entity.pdbx_description
1 polymer ?
#
loop_
_entity_poly.entity_id
_entity_poly.type
_entity_poly.pdbx_seq_one_letter_code
_entity_poly.pdbx_strand_id
1 'polypeptide(L)'
;MRPAQPSACVRRTPAAWTCGSACCPCWRTGDGGTAWRSGRASAADPPPRRRSRATSPPCCLRRRPVPPESVTPFVPGARVHFVGVGGAGMCGLAEAMARAGYTVTGSDLLLGPSVDALRALGVRLYQGHAAEHVGDATLVVRTAATDARNPEVAEAEARGVPVLKRAEALGRWVARGRVVAVAGTHGKTSTTTMITGVLAEAGLDPTAFVGGAVRAWGGNYRAGADRLFVVEADEYDRSFLHLDPDVAVVTNVEADHLDIYGDEEGVHAAFGAFLGRVRGDGTVVACADDPGARAVVQGRADAVTYGRSEGATLHVADVERTADGTRFTVRERGAAPEPLQIRVPGLHNVLNATAAAAAARALGVPWDAVRRGLAGYTGVGRRFERVGSAAGVDVLDDYAHHPTEVRATLDALRQAFPERRLVVVFQPHLFSRTRDFHDAFGAALAGADVVWVTDVYPAREQPLPGVTGALVADSTREHATGPVHYHAELATLPEAVARTLVPGDVCVTLGAGSIETVGSRLVRLLKEES
;
A
#
# COMPACT_ATOMS: atom_id res chain seq x y z
N MET A 1 -26.46 61.56 29.74
CA MET A 1 -25.23 61.94 30.46
C MET A 1 -24.08 61.05 29.99
N ARG A 2 -23.08 61.61 29.31
CA ARG A 2 -21.68 61.13 29.33
C ARG A 2 -20.94 61.91 30.43
N PRO A 3 -19.86 61.36 31.03
CA PRO A 3 -18.47 61.56 30.55
C PRO A 3 -17.70 60.21 30.46
N ALA A 4 -16.76 59.90 29.57
CA ALA A 4 -15.48 60.50 29.12
C ALA A 4 -14.24 60.21 30.03
N GLN A 5 -13.48 59.14 29.67
CA GLN A 5 -11.99 58.92 29.55
C GLN A 5 -11.00 59.35 30.67
N PRO A 6 -9.74 58.77 30.81
CA PRO A 6 -8.80 58.46 29.72
C PRO A 6 -7.83 57.24 29.83
N SER A 7 -7.11 57.07 28.71
CA SER A 7 -5.96 56.24 28.33
C SER A 7 -4.89 55.88 29.37
N ALA A 8 -4.28 54.69 29.20
CA ALA A 8 -2.84 54.50 29.42
C ALA A 8 -2.25 53.48 28.43
N CYS A 9 -1.27 53.95 27.67
CA CYS A 9 -0.39 53.20 26.78
C CYS A 9 0.81 52.70 27.61
N VAL A 10 1.16 51.41 27.56
CA VAL A 10 2.51 50.96 27.93
C VAL A 10 3.00 49.96 26.87
N ARG A 11 3.98 50.41 26.08
CA ARG A 11 4.88 49.53 25.31
C ARG A 11 5.97 49.00 26.24
N ARG A 12 6.38 47.74 26.08
CA ARG A 12 7.79 47.30 26.17
C ARG A 12 8.01 45.92 25.53
N THR A 13 8.71 45.99 24.37
CA THR A 13 9.71 45.06 23.80
C THR A 13 9.36 43.61 23.39
N PRO A 14 9.73 43.18 22.16
CA PRO A 14 9.73 41.78 21.76
C PRO A 14 11.04 41.09 22.17
N ALA A 15 10.93 39.92 22.81
CA ALA A 15 12.08 39.04 23.02
C ALA A 15 12.38 38.25 21.73
N ALA A 16 13.58 38.46 21.22
CA ALA A 16 14.17 37.75 20.10
C ALA A 16 14.39 36.27 20.44
N TRP A 17 14.09 35.39 19.49
CA TRP A 17 14.71 34.06 19.43
C TRP A 17 15.67 34.05 18.24
N THR A 18 16.96 34.01 18.56
CA THR A 18 18.05 33.81 17.60
C THR A 18 18.04 32.36 17.13
N CYS A 19 17.75 32.14 15.84
CA CYS A 19 18.06 30.88 15.17
C CYS A 19 19.46 31.01 14.56
N GLY A 20 20.45 30.47 15.26
CA GLY A 20 21.80 30.28 14.73
C GLY A 20 21.91 28.91 14.11
N SER A 21 21.97 28.85 12.78
CA SER A 21 22.68 27.80 12.03
C SER A 21 22.83 28.26 10.59
N ALA A 22 24.02 28.74 10.27
CA ALA A 22 24.48 29.04 8.93
C ALA A 22 24.77 27.73 8.17
N CYS A 23 24.31 27.63 6.93
CA CYS A 23 24.89 26.77 5.88
C CYS A 23 24.45 27.27 4.50
N CYS A 24 25.30 28.10 3.88
CA CYS A 24 25.72 28.09 2.46
C CYS A 24 26.07 29.51 1.95
N PRO A 25 27.28 29.73 1.39
CA PRO A 25 27.73 31.04 0.94
C PRO A 25 27.23 31.37 -0.47
N CYS A 26 26.81 32.62 -0.64
CA CYS A 26 26.40 33.22 -1.90
C CYS A 26 27.61 33.57 -2.78
N TRP A 27 27.54 33.15 -4.05
CA TRP A 27 28.46 33.58 -5.10
C TRP A 27 28.19 35.04 -5.48
N ARG A 28 29.25 35.84 -5.50
CA ARG A 28 29.32 37.15 -6.15
C ARG A 28 29.46 36.96 -7.65
N THR A 29 28.74 37.77 -8.42
CA THR A 29 29.24 38.28 -9.71
C THR A 29 28.88 39.76 -9.78
N GLY A 30 29.91 40.59 -9.92
CA GLY A 30 29.78 42.00 -10.26
C GLY A 30 29.61 42.19 -11.77
N ASP A 31 29.14 43.39 -12.10
CA ASP A 31 29.37 44.21 -13.30
C ASP A 31 28.25 45.27 -13.25
N GLY A 32 28.46 46.58 -13.33
CA GLY A 32 29.49 47.34 -14.02
C GLY A 32 28.75 48.32 -14.94
N GLY A 33 28.99 49.63 -14.78
CA GLY A 33 28.82 50.58 -15.89
C GLY A 33 27.53 51.41 -15.98
N THR A 34 27.74 52.71 -15.84
CA THR A 34 26.85 53.89 -15.94
C THR A 34 26.34 54.27 -17.34
N ALA A 35 25.11 54.79 -17.39
CA ALA A 35 24.57 56.00 -18.08
C ALA A 35 24.86 56.31 -19.57
N TRP A 36 23.82 56.64 -20.37
CA TRP A 36 23.49 57.99 -20.90
C TRP A 36 22.25 57.98 -21.85
N ARG A 37 21.58 59.14 -21.95
CA ARG A 37 20.34 59.52 -22.70
C ARG A 37 20.56 59.45 -24.24
N SER A 38 19.59 59.37 -25.16
CA SER A 38 18.35 60.14 -25.41
C SER A 38 17.67 59.64 -26.72
N GLY A 39 16.37 59.87 -26.93
CA GLY A 39 15.71 59.72 -28.26
C GLY A 39 14.20 59.43 -28.20
N ARG A 40 13.39 60.17 -28.97
CA ARG A 40 11.92 60.30 -28.85
C ARG A 40 11.10 59.25 -29.63
N ALA A 41 9.95 58.90 -29.03
CA ALA A 41 8.59 58.71 -29.58
C ALA A 41 8.29 57.74 -30.74
N SER A 42 7.49 56.70 -30.46
CA SER A 42 6.12 56.53 -31.01
C SER A 42 5.35 55.45 -30.24
N ALA A 43 4.05 55.65 -30.09
CA ALA A 43 3.13 54.91 -29.21
C ALA A 43 2.78 53.49 -29.69
N ALA A 44 2.76 52.54 -28.75
CA ALA A 44 1.88 51.37 -28.72
C ALA A 44 1.88 50.80 -27.29
N ASP A 45 0.70 50.50 -26.75
CA ASP A 45 0.47 50.02 -25.38
C ASP A 45 1.32 48.80 -25.01
N PRO A 46 1.96 48.75 -23.82
CA PRO A 46 2.59 47.54 -23.34
C PRO A 46 1.54 46.56 -22.76
N PRO A 47 1.66 45.23 -22.99
CA PRO A 47 0.77 44.25 -22.40
C PRO A 47 0.94 44.19 -20.87
N PRO A 48 -0.07 43.71 -20.12
CA PRO A 48 -0.04 43.73 -18.67
C PRO A 48 1.14 42.89 -18.15
N ARG A 49 1.99 43.53 -17.33
CA ARG A 49 3.08 42.90 -16.60
C ARG A 49 2.52 41.76 -15.74
N ARG A 50 2.67 40.51 -16.18
CA ARG A 50 2.57 39.35 -15.29
C ARG A 50 3.64 39.51 -14.23
N ARG A 51 3.22 39.69 -12.97
CA ARG A 51 4.10 39.53 -11.81
C ARG A 51 4.64 38.10 -11.85
N SER A 52 5.89 37.93 -12.24
CA SER A 52 6.64 36.70 -11.96
C SER A 52 6.73 36.58 -10.44
N ARG A 53 5.85 35.78 -9.84
CA ARG A 53 6.13 35.24 -8.50
C ARG A 53 7.33 34.33 -8.68
N ALA A 54 8.51 34.83 -8.33
CA ALA A 54 9.65 33.99 -8.05
C ALA A 54 9.21 33.04 -6.92
N THR A 55 8.89 31.81 -7.28
CA THR A 55 8.62 30.74 -6.33
C THR A 55 9.96 30.29 -5.77
N SER A 56 10.28 30.77 -4.57
CA SER A 56 11.24 30.08 -3.71
C SER A 56 10.80 28.62 -3.55
N PRO A 57 11.71 27.63 -3.53
CA PRO A 57 11.34 26.25 -3.32
C PRO A 57 10.61 26.12 -1.97
N PRO A 58 9.51 25.33 -1.89
CA PRO A 58 8.80 25.20 -0.63
C PRO A 58 9.74 24.53 0.37
N CYS A 59 9.90 25.17 1.54
CA CYS A 59 10.49 24.59 2.74
C CYS A 59 9.64 23.37 3.14
N CYS A 60 9.96 22.23 2.53
CA CYS A 60 9.20 21.00 2.64
C CYS A 60 9.34 20.42 4.06
N LEU A 61 8.18 20.22 4.71
CA LEU A 61 7.98 19.49 5.97
C LEU A 61 8.19 20.31 7.26
N ARG A 62 7.46 21.43 7.40
CA ARG A 62 7.16 21.93 8.76
C ARG A 62 6.27 20.91 9.48
N ARG A 63 6.64 20.51 10.70
CA ARG A 63 5.75 19.78 11.61
C ARG A 63 4.45 20.58 11.74
N ARG A 64 3.31 20.01 11.31
CA ARG A 64 2.00 20.61 11.59
C ARG A 64 1.62 20.25 13.04
N PRO A 65 1.01 21.18 13.79
CA PRO A 65 0.56 20.89 15.15
C PRO A 65 -0.49 19.77 15.13
N VAL A 66 -0.36 18.85 16.08
CA VAL A 66 -1.35 17.79 16.35
C VAL A 66 -2.72 18.47 16.53
N PRO A 67 -3.80 17.97 15.89
CA PRO A 67 -5.12 18.56 16.07
C PRO A 67 -5.47 18.58 17.57
N PRO A 68 -5.90 19.72 18.13
CA PRO A 68 -6.27 19.79 19.53
C PRO A 68 -7.60 19.03 19.73
N GLU A 69 -7.72 18.33 20.86
CA GLU A 69 -8.94 17.69 21.38
C GLU A 69 -9.36 16.32 20.82
N SER A 70 -8.42 15.40 20.60
CA SER A 70 -8.72 13.98 20.88
C SER A 70 -7.75 13.52 21.95
N VAL A 71 -8.26 12.98 23.06
CA VAL A 71 -7.46 12.33 24.10
C VAL A 71 -6.64 11.26 23.39
N THR A 72 -5.38 11.58 23.06
CA THR A 72 -4.49 10.65 22.38
C THR A 72 -4.03 9.70 23.47
N PRO A 73 -4.40 8.42 23.46
CA PRO A 73 -3.99 7.49 24.52
C PRO A 73 -2.48 7.23 24.49
N PHE A 74 -1.79 7.72 23.45
CA PHE A 74 -0.35 7.66 23.27
C PHE A 74 0.37 8.83 23.95
N VAL A 75 0.12 9.04 25.24
CA VAL A 75 0.91 9.98 26.04
C VAL A 75 2.35 9.45 26.22
N PRO A 76 3.39 10.30 26.26
CA PRO A 76 4.74 9.86 26.59
C PRO A 76 4.76 9.06 27.91
N GLY A 77 5.35 7.86 27.88
CA GLY A 77 5.34 6.93 29.02
C GLY A 77 4.13 5.99 29.11
N ALA A 78 3.19 6.03 28.16
CA ALA A 78 2.11 5.05 28.08
C ALA A 78 2.64 3.62 27.90
N ARG A 79 1.94 2.68 28.54
CA ARG A 79 2.21 1.24 28.47
C ARG A 79 1.14 0.59 27.62
N VAL A 80 1.54 0.04 26.48
CA VAL A 80 0.60 -0.49 25.49
C VAL A 80 0.70 -2.01 25.46
N HIS A 81 -0.43 -2.68 25.69
CA HIS A 81 -0.53 -4.13 25.58
C HIS A 81 -1.25 -4.51 24.28
N PHE A 82 -0.63 -5.37 23.47
CA PHE A 82 -1.18 -5.84 22.19
C PHE A 82 -1.75 -7.26 22.34
N VAL A 83 -3.05 -7.43 22.10
CA VAL A 83 -3.70 -8.75 22.09
C VAL A 83 -3.79 -9.26 20.66
N GLY A 84 -3.13 -10.39 20.37
CA GLY A 84 -2.92 -10.89 19.01
C GLY A 84 -1.73 -10.21 18.32
N VAL A 85 -0.63 -10.01 19.05
CA VAL A 85 0.55 -9.24 18.61
C VAL A 85 1.30 -9.90 17.44
N GLY A 86 1.13 -11.21 17.23
CA GLY A 86 1.76 -11.97 16.15
C GLY A 86 1.14 -11.75 14.77
N GLY A 87 -0.02 -11.10 14.69
CA GLY A 87 -0.64 -10.70 13.43
C GLY A 87 0.20 -9.67 12.68
N ALA A 88 0.29 -9.78 11.36
CA ALA A 88 1.22 -9.00 10.54
C ALA A 88 1.00 -7.47 10.63
N GLY A 89 -0.24 -7.01 10.74
CA GLY A 89 -0.57 -5.59 10.99
C GLY A 89 -0.42 -5.15 12.44
N MET A 90 -0.40 -6.08 13.40
CA MET A 90 -0.24 -5.81 14.83
C MET A 90 1.23 -5.66 15.20
N CYS A 91 2.09 -6.57 14.73
CA CYS A 91 3.51 -6.55 15.04
C CYS A 91 4.19 -5.26 14.55
N GLY A 92 3.84 -4.78 13.34
CA GLY A 92 4.38 -3.53 12.81
C GLY A 92 4.02 -2.31 13.64
N LEU A 93 2.79 -2.21 14.14
CA LEU A 93 2.36 -1.11 15.01
C LEU A 93 3.03 -1.19 16.39
N ALA A 94 3.12 -2.39 16.96
CA ALA A 94 3.84 -2.64 18.21
C ALA A 94 5.32 -2.27 18.10
N GLU A 95 5.97 -2.61 16.98
CA GLU A 95 7.36 -2.29 16.71
C GLU A 95 7.56 -0.78 16.61
N ALA A 96 6.69 -0.09 15.86
CA ALA A 96 6.74 1.37 15.75
C ALA A 96 6.64 2.04 17.13
N MET A 97 5.73 1.57 17.99
CA MET A 97 5.57 2.09 19.34
C MET A 97 6.78 1.82 20.23
N ALA A 98 7.33 0.61 20.19
CA ALA A 98 8.52 0.26 20.95
C ALA A 98 9.73 1.12 20.54
N ARG A 99 9.95 1.32 19.23
CA ARG A 99 11.03 2.18 18.70
C ARG A 99 10.86 3.65 19.06
N ALA A 100 9.61 4.12 19.19
CA ALA A 100 9.29 5.46 19.65
C ALA A 100 9.39 5.63 21.19
N GLY A 101 9.82 4.58 21.92
CA GLY A 101 10.08 4.62 23.36
C GLY A 101 8.89 4.29 24.26
N TYR A 102 7.80 3.77 23.70
CA TYR A 102 6.67 3.28 24.50
C TYR A 102 7.02 1.94 25.14
N THR A 103 6.50 1.69 26.35
CA THR A 103 6.60 0.35 26.95
C THR A 103 5.56 -0.53 26.28
N VAL A 104 6.02 -1.48 25.46
CA VAL A 104 5.14 -2.38 24.72
C VAL A 104 5.22 -3.78 25.32
N THR A 105 4.05 -4.41 25.44
CA THR A 105 3.90 -5.83 25.74
C THR A 105 2.88 -6.43 24.77
N GLY A 106 2.83 -7.75 24.64
CA GLY A 106 1.76 -8.36 23.85
C GLY A 106 1.60 -9.85 24.04
N SER A 107 0.44 -10.36 23.67
CA SER A 107 0.06 -11.77 23.75
C SER A 107 -0.33 -12.30 22.38
N ASP A 108 -0.11 -13.58 22.13
CA ASP A 108 -0.67 -14.30 20.99
C ASP A 108 -0.84 -15.78 21.31
N LEU A 109 -1.76 -16.48 20.64
CA LEU A 109 -1.92 -17.94 20.81
C LEU A 109 -0.64 -18.69 20.41
N LEU A 110 0.02 -18.23 19.36
CA LEU A 110 1.27 -18.80 18.85
C LEU A 110 2.28 -17.69 18.54
N LEU A 111 3.43 -17.75 19.20
CA LEU A 111 4.52 -16.79 18.98
C LEU A 111 5.49 -17.31 17.91
N GLY A 112 5.17 -17.05 16.65
CA GLY A 112 6.00 -17.40 15.49
C GLY A 112 7.14 -16.43 15.18
N PRO A 113 7.74 -16.52 13.98
CA PRO A 113 8.79 -15.61 13.52
C PRO A 113 8.33 -14.14 13.39
N SER A 114 7.03 -13.89 13.25
CA SER A 114 6.47 -12.54 13.06
C SER A 114 6.75 -11.57 14.22
N VAL A 115 7.08 -12.10 15.41
CA VAL A 115 7.39 -11.30 16.61
C VAL A 115 8.90 -11.21 16.91
N ASP A 116 9.77 -11.75 16.05
CA ASP A 116 11.22 -11.74 16.29
C ASP A 116 11.80 -10.32 16.39
N ALA A 117 11.30 -9.38 15.58
CA ALA A 117 11.66 -7.97 15.68
C ALA A 117 11.28 -7.37 17.05
N LEU A 118 10.14 -7.75 17.60
CA LEU A 118 9.69 -7.32 18.93
C LEU A 118 10.56 -7.94 20.04
N ARG A 119 10.91 -9.23 19.92
CA ARG A 119 11.85 -9.89 20.84
C ARG A 119 13.20 -9.18 20.85
N ALA A 120 13.73 -8.83 19.68
CA ALA A 120 14.99 -8.11 19.55
C ALA A 120 14.95 -6.70 20.17
N LEU A 121 13.77 -6.07 20.23
CA LEU A 121 13.54 -4.80 20.91
C LEU A 121 13.28 -4.94 22.42
N GLY A 122 13.32 -6.16 22.97
CA GLY A 122 13.09 -6.41 24.39
C GLY A 122 11.61 -6.32 24.81
N VAL A 123 10.68 -6.39 23.86
CA VAL A 123 9.24 -6.41 24.15
C VAL A 123 8.88 -7.69 24.91
N ARG A 124 8.13 -7.55 26.00
CA ARG A 124 7.63 -8.70 26.76
C ARG A 124 6.45 -9.33 26.02
N LEU A 125 6.63 -10.59 25.62
CA LEU A 125 5.65 -11.37 24.86
C LEU A 125 5.13 -12.54 25.68
N TYR A 126 3.83 -12.79 25.59
CA TYR A 126 3.14 -13.89 26.25
C TYR A 126 2.54 -14.84 25.22
N GLN A 127 2.65 -16.15 25.46
CA GLN A 127 1.98 -17.16 24.65
C GLN A 127 0.67 -17.58 25.34
N GLY A 128 -0.43 -17.58 24.61
CA GLY A 128 -1.78 -17.72 25.13
C GLY A 128 -2.34 -16.40 25.70
N HIS A 129 -3.59 -16.45 26.18
CA HIS A 129 -4.28 -15.29 26.72
C HIS A 129 -4.64 -15.48 28.19
N ALA A 130 -4.32 -14.49 29.04
CA ALA A 130 -4.65 -14.50 30.46
C ALA A 130 -4.81 -13.06 30.98
N ALA A 131 -5.79 -12.82 31.84
CA ALA A 131 -6.08 -11.49 32.40
C ALA A 131 -4.82 -10.80 32.99
N GLU A 132 -3.96 -11.58 33.64
CA GLU A 132 -2.71 -11.13 34.25
C GLU A 132 -1.72 -10.49 33.24
N HIS A 133 -1.79 -10.85 31.95
CA HIS A 133 -0.92 -10.30 30.91
C HIS A 133 -1.14 -8.81 30.67
N VAL A 134 -2.34 -8.28 30.97
CA VAL A 134 -2.66 -6.85 30.89
C VAL A 134 -1.73 -6.04 31.79
N GLY A 135 -1.32 -6.61 32.94
CA GLY A 135 -0.33 -6.00 33.83
C GLY A 135 -0.70 -4.57 34.21
N ASP A 136 0.20 -3.62 33.97
CA ASP A 136 0.00 -2.19 34.20
C ASP A 136 -0.22 -1.39 32.91
N ALA A 137 -0.75 -2.04 31.87
CA ALA A 137 -1.10 -1.38 30.61
C ALA A 137 -2.07 -0.20 30.86
N THR A 138 -1.76 0.92 30.20
CA THR A 138 -2.61 2.12 30.17
C THR A 138 -3.46 2.18 28.89
N LEU A 139 -3.21 1.26 27.96
CA LEU A 139 -3.93 1.10 26.70
C LEU A 139 -3.82 -0.36 26.25
N VAL A 140 -4.92 -0.94 25.79
CA VAL A 140 -4.93 -2.23 25.11
C VAL A 140 -5.28 -2.03 23.64
N VAL A 141 -4.51 -2.66 22.75
CA VAL A 141 -4.78 -2.71 21.31
C VAL A 141 -5.08 -4.16 20.95
N ARG A 142 -6.24 -4.42 20.34
CA ARG A 142 -6.64 -5.77 19.92
C ARG A 142 -6.71 -5.91 18.41
N THR A 143 -6.42 -7.11 17.91
CA THR A 143 -6.75 -7.49 16.54
C THR A 143 -8.26 -7.60 16.34
N ALA A 144 -8.71 -7.51 15.08
CA ALA A 144 -10.12 -7.67 14.72
C ALA A 144 -10.65 -9.07 15.08
N ALA A 145 -9.79 -10.09 15.08
CA ALA A 145 -10.13 -11.47 15.39
C ALA A 145 -10.40 -11.73 16.89
N THR A 146 -10.02 -10.82 17.78
CA THR A 146 -10.20 -10.98 19.23
C THR A 146 -11.52 -10.35 19.65
N ASP A 147 -12.42 -11.12 20.26
CA ASP A 147 -13.69 -10.62 20.78
C ASP A 147 -13.64 -10.26 22.28
N ALA A 148 -14.76 -9.79 22.83
CA ALA A 148 -14.89 -9.40 24.23
C ALA A 148 -14.76 -10.57 25.23
N ARG A 149 -14.79 -11.83 24.77
CA ARG A 149 -14.60 -13.00 25.63
C ARG A 149 -13.14 -13.28 25.91
N ASN A 150 -12.22 -12.61 25.22
CA ASN A 150 -10.80 -12.72 25.51
C ASN A 150 -10.53 -12.20 26.94
N PRO A 151 -9.82 -12.98 27.79
CA PRO A 151 -9.62 -12.63 29.19
C PRO A 151 -8.84 -11.33 29.40
N GLU A 152 -7.96 -10.94 28.46
CA GLU A 152 -7.20 -9.69 28.53
C GLU A 152 -8.06 -8.48 28.16
N VAL A 153 -8.96 -8.63 27.18
CA VAL A 153 -9.91 -7.58 26.80
C VAL A 153 -10.91 -7.34 27.93
N ALA A 154 -11.49 -8.42 28.47
CA ALA A 154 -12.43 -8.33 29.58
C ALA A 154 -11.81 -7.70 30.84
N GLU A 155 -10.57 -8.06 31.17
CA GLU A 155 -9.83 -7.47 32.29
C GLU A 155 -9.54 -5.98 32.08
N ALA A 156 -9.13 -5.59 30.87
CA ALA A 156 -8.90 -4.19 30.52
C ALA A 156 -10.19 -3.36 30.70
N GLU A 157 -11.31 -3.86 30.20
CA GLU A 157 -12.62 -3.21 30.34
C GLU A 157 -13.06 -3.13 31.81
N ALA A 158 -12.90 -4.22 32.59
CA ALA A 158 -13.21 -4.24 34.02
C ALA A 158 -12.41 -3.21 34.82
N ARG A 159 -11.17 -2.93 34.41
CA ARG A 159 -10.28 -1.92 35.01
C ARG A 159 -10.44 -0.52 34.44
N GLY A 160 -11.31 -0.32 33.45
CA GLY A 160 -11.47 0.95 32.75
C GLY A 160 -10.24 1.35 31.91
N VAL A 161 -9.38 0.39 31.57
CA VAL A 161 -8.27 0.60 30.62
C VAL A 161 -8.85 0.69 29.22
N PRO A 162 -8.57 1.76 28.45
CA PRO A 162 -9.09 1.89 27.09
C PRO A 162 -8.66 0.72 26.20
N VAL A 163 -9.61 0.17 25.44
CA VAL A 163 -9.36 -0.86 24.42
C VAL A 163 -9.63 -0.26 23.05
N LEU A 164 -8.64 -0.33 22.15
CA LEU A 164 -8.78 0.09 20.76
C LEU A 164 -8.66 -1.09 19.82
N LYS A 165 -9.41 -1.05 18.72
CA LYS A 165 -9.12 -1.90 17.56
C LYS A 165 -7.79 -1.47 16.93
N ARG A 166 -7.06 -2.41 16.32
CA ARG A 166 -5.83 -2.13 15.54
C ARG A 166 -5.97 -0.90 14.63
N ALA A 167 -7.06 -0.82 13.86
CA ALA A 167 -7.27 0.23 12.86
C ALA A 167 -7.37 1.62 13.49
N GLU A 168 -8.10 1.72 14.62
CA GLU A 168 -8.21 2.96 15.41
C GLU A 168 -6.86 3.37 16.00
N ALA A 169 -6.12 2.40 16.55
CA ALA A 169 -4.80 2.63 17.10
C ALA A 169 -3.80 3.11 16.03
N LEU A 170 -3.79 2.47 14.86
CA LEU A 170 -2.96 2.88 13.73
C LEU A 170 -3.32 4.29 13.25
N GLY A 171 -4.62 4.57 13.05
CA GLY A 171 -5.10 5.88 12.62
C GLY A 171 -4.67 7.01 13.56
N ARG A 172 -4.85 6.80 14.87
CA ARG A 172 -4.39 7.73 15.90
C ARG A 172 -2.86 7.85 15.95
N TRP A 173 -2.13 6.77 15.69
CA TRP A 173 -0.67 6.76 15.69
C TRP A 173 -0.09 7.60 14.56
N VAL A 174 -0.59 7.41 13.34
CA VAL A 174 -0.05 8.09 12.14
C VAL A 174 -0.51 9.55 12.03
N ALA A 175 -1.61 9.93 12.69
CA ALA A 175 -2.16 11.29 12.70
C ALA A 175 -1.20 12.37 13.28
N ARG A 176 -0.09 11.97 13.90
CA ARG A 176 0.96 12.89 14.40
C ARG A 176 1.89 13.43 13.31
N GLY A 177 1.84 12.88 12.11
CA GLY A 177 2.62 13.31 10.95
C GLY A 177 1.73 13.47 9.72
N ARG A 178 2.37 13.66 8.57
CA ARG A 178 1.67 13.63 7.28
C ARG A 178 1.39 12.20 6.87
N VAL A 179 0.24 11.94 6.28
CA VAL A 179 -0.19 10.57 5.94
C VAL A 179 -0.46 10.44 4.44
N VAL A 180 0.21 9.50 3.80
CA VAL A 180 -0.16 8.98 2.48
C VAL A 180 -0.87 7.64 2.70
N ALA A 181 -2.15 7.57 2.39
CA ALA A 181 -2.95 6.36 2.54
C ALA A 181 -3.28 5.77 1.16
N VAL A 182 -3.05 4.48 0.99
CA VAL A 182 -3.23 3.77 -0.29
C VAL A 182 -4.32 2.73 -0.16
N ALA A 183 -5.48 3.01 -0.74
CA ALA A 183 -6.65 2.15 -0.76
C ALA A 183 -6.92 1.59 -2.17
N GLY A 184 -7.81 0.61 -2.25
CA GLY A 184 -8.32 0.01 -3.49
C GLY A 184 -8.33 -1.51 -3.41
N THR A 185 -9.11 -2.19 -4.24
CA THR A 185 -9.25 -3.65 -4.15
C THR A 185 -7.92 -4.37 -4.42
N HIS A 186 -7.16 -3.91 -5.42
CA HIS A 186 -5.89 -4.50 -5.86
C HIS A 186 -4.74 -3.49 -5.89
N GLY A 187 -3.50 -3.97 -5.75
CA GLY A 187 -2.29 -3.16 -5.96
C GLY A 187 -1.89 -2.23 -4.80
N LYS A 188 -2.58 -2.30 -3.65
CA LYS A 188 -2.30 -1.46 -2.48
C LYS A 188 -0.86 -1.63 -1.97
N THR A 189 -0.43 -2.86 -1.67
CA THR A 189 0.91 -3.13 -1.15
C THR A 189 2.02 -2.69 -2.12
N SER A 190 1.89 -3.02 -3.41
CA SER A 190 2.85 -2.62 -4.45
C SER A 190 2.94 -1.09 -4.57
N THR A 191 1.80 -0.41 -4.59
CA THR A 191 1.76 1.05 -4.66
C THR A 191 2.34 1.71 -3.40
N THR A 192 2.00 1.19 -2.21
CA THR A 192 2.51 1.65 -0.91
C THR A 192 4.04 1.54 -0.84
N THR A 193 4.59 0.42 -1.31
CA THR A 193 6.04 0.18 -1.31
C THR A 193 6.77 1.03 -2.35
N MET A 194 6.19 1.23 -3.55
CA MET A 194 6.71 2.16 -4.57
C MET A 194 6.73 3.60 -4.05
N ILE A 195 5.64 4.07 -3.44
CA ILE A 195 5.56 5.41 -2.80
C ILE A 195 6.65 5.54 -1.75
N THR A 196 6.77 4.55 -0.86
CA THR A 196 7.77 4.54 0.21
C THR A 196 9.19 4.65 -0.35
N GLY A 197 9.52 3.88 -1.40
CA GLY A 197 10.83 3.91 -2.06
C GLY A 197 11.13 5.27 -2.71
N VAL A 198 10.16 5.83 -3.44
CA VAL A 198 10.29 7.16 -4.07
C VAL A 198 10.52 8.27 -3.03
N LEU A 199 9.75 8.26 -1.94
CA LEU A 199 9.88 9.26 -0.88
C LEU A 199 11.19 9.10 -0.11
N ALA A 200 11.66 7.85 0.11
CA ALA A 200 12.95 7.59 0.72
C ALA A 200 14.10 8.09 -0.17
N GLU A 201 14.07 7.82 -1.48
CA GLU A 201 15.02 8.33 -2.47
C GLU A 201 15.03 9.87 -2.54
N ALA A 202 13.89 10.51 -2.26
CA ALA A 202 13.78 11.97 -2.15
C ALA A 202 14.31 12.53 -0.82
N GLY A 203 14.86 11.70 0.07
CA GLY A 203 15.38 12.12 1.39
C GLY A 203 14.28 12.44 2.41
N LEU A 204 13.03 12.02 2.17
CA LEU A 204 11.92 12.26 3.07
C LEU A 204 11.84 11.22 4.19
N ASP A 205 12.43 10.06 3.98
CA ASP A 205 12.53 8.93 4.92
C ASP A 205 11.21 8.60 5.66
N PRO A 206 10.18 8.12 4.94
CA PRO A 206 8.87 7.86 5.53
C PRO A 206 8.81 6.59 6.40
N THR A 207 8.10 6.62 7.51
CA THR A 207 7.69 5.38 8.19
C THR A 207 6.56 4.71 7.38
N ALA A 208 6.61 3.40 7.14
CA ALA A 208 5.59 2.73 6.32
C ALA A 208 4.97 1.49 6.99
N PHE A 209 3.69 1.26 6.71
CA PHE A 209 2.91 0.12 7.19
C PHE A 209 2.18 -0.53 6.01
N VAL A 210 2.28 -1.86 5.89
CA VAL A 210 1.64 -2.66 4.84
C VAL A 210 0.95 -3.89 5.43
N GLY A 211 -0.04 -4.42 4.70
CA GLY A 211 -0.79 -5.62 5.10
C GLY A 211 -0.01 -6.93 4.92
N GLY A 212 0.91 -6.97 3.95
CA GLY A 212 1.75 -8.14 3.63
C GLY A 212 3.23 -7.94 3.94
N ALA A 213 3.98 -9.04 4.06
CA ALA A 213 5.41 -9.01 4.33
C ALA A 213 6.19 -8.47 3.13
N VAL A 214 6.96 -7.40 3.35
CA VAL A 214 7.87 -6.83 2.36
C VAL A 214 9.28 -7.30 2.71
N ARG A 215 9.84 -8.15 1.86
CA ARG A 215 11.17 -8.75 2.06
C ARG A 215 12.26 -7.71 2.31
N ALA A 216 12.25 -6.61 1.56
CA ALA A 216 13.21 -5.52 1.73
C ALA A 216 13.12 -4.83 3.10
N TRP A 217 12.00 -4.98 3.81
CA TRP A 217 11.78 -4.42 5.14
C TRP A 217 11.95 -5.48 6.24
N GLY A 218 12.08 -6.76 5.87
CA GLY A 218 12.08 -7.88 6.82
C GLY A 218 10.73 -8.11 7.51
N GLY A 219 9.63 -7.59 6.95
CA GLY A 219 8.31 -7.66 7.55
C GLY A 219 7.33 -6.63 6.98
N ASN A 220 6.33 -6.25 7.77
CA ASN A 220 5.21 -5.40 7.35
C ASN A 220 5.39 -3.91 7.70
N TYR A 221 6.54 -3.57 8.24
CA TYR A 221 6.83 -2.26 8.79
C TYR A 221 8.20 -1.80 8.32
N ARG A 222 8.28 -0.55 7.83
CA ARG A 222 9.55 0.13 7.57
C ARG A 222 9.70 1.26 8.57
N ALA A 223 10.75 1.20 9.38
CA ALA A 223 11.16 2.31 10.22
C ALA A 223 11.70 3.48 9.37
N GLY A 224 11.25 4.69 9.70
CA GLY A 224 11.74 5.94 9.13
C GLY A 224 11.53 7.08 10.12
N ALA A 225 11.46 8.31 9.64
CA ALA A 225 11.15 9.47 10.46
C ALA A 225 9.65 9.57 10.78
N ASP A 226 9.32 9.81 12.05
CA ASP A 226 7.96 10.02 12.57
C ASP A 226 7.35 11.39 12.19
N ARG A 227 7.38 11.72 10.89
CA ARG A 227 6.83 12.95 10.31
C ARG A 227 6.03 12.70 9.04
N LEU A 228 6.26 11.56 8.39
CA LEU A 228 5.63 11.16 7.14
C LEU A 228 5.37 9.66 7.21
N PHE A 229 4.10 9.29 7.06
CA PHE A 229 3.64 7.92 7.12
C PHE A 229 3.08 7.51 5.75
N VAL A 230 3.45 6.32 5.28
CA VAL A 230 2.85 5.71 4.09
C VAL A 230 2.14 4.44 4.55
N VAL A 231 0.83 4.40 4.40
CA VAL A 231 -0.02 3.39 5.00
C VAL A 231 -0.84 2.70 3.93
N GLU A 232 -0.75 1.38 3.88
CA GLU A 232 -1.73 0.55 3.18
C GLU A 232 -3.07 0.65 3.91
N ALA A 233 -4.07 1.22 3.23
CA ALA A 233 -5.39 1.47 3.77
C ALA A 233 -6.34 0.34 3.36
N ASP A 234 -6.52 -0.60 4.28
CA ASP A 234 -7.36 -1.78 4.09
C ASP A 234 -8.85 -1.41 4.24
N GLU A 235 -9.62 -1.69 3.20
CA GLU A 235 -11.07 -1.55 3.18
C GLU A 235 -11.74 -2.54 4.15
N TYR A 236 -11.17 -3.73 4.38
CA TYR A 236 -11.77 -4.74 5.26
C TYR A 236 -12.11 -4.19 6.67
N ASP A 237 -13.28 -4.55 7.19
CA ASP A 237 -13.89 -4.01 8.44
C ASP A 237 -13.97 -2.47 8.47
N ARG A 238 -14.04 -1.81 7.30
CA ARG A 238 -14.05 -0.35 7.13
C ARG A 238 -12.83 0.33 7.78
N SER A 239 -11.70 -0.38 7.88
CA SER A 239 -10.56 0.03 8.71
C SER A 239 -9.90 1.33 8.25
N PHE A 240 -9.88 1.58 6.94
CA PHE A 240 -9.41 2.82 6.34
C PHE A 240 -10.15 4.10 6.78
N LEU A 241 -11.36 4.00 7.36
CA LEU A 241 -12.13 5.15 7.85
C LEU A 241 -11.56 5.71 9.15
N HIS A 242 -10.54 5.07 9.73
CA HIS A 242 -9.80 5.59 10.88
C HIS A 242 -8.57 6.42 10.46
N LEU A 243 -8.29 6.55 9.15
CA LEU A 243 -7.18 7.33 8.63
C LEU A 243 -7.65 8.73 8.21
N ASP A 244 -6.81 9.74 8.43
CA ASP A 244 -7.02 11.11 7.99
C ASP A 244 -5.86 11.53 7.07
N PRO A 245 -5.87 11.14 5.78
CA PRO A 245 -4.73 11.32 4.89
C PRO A 245 -4.50 12.78 4.45
N ASP A 246 -3.23 13.15 4.23
CA ASP A 246 -2.83 14.30 3.42
C ASP A 246 -2.87 13.96 1.92
N VAL A 247 -2.59 12.70 1.57
CA VAL A 247 -2.70 12.17 0.21
C VAL A 247 -3.42 10.84 0.27
N ALA A 248 -4.57 10.72 -0.39
CA ALA A 248 -5.31 9.47 -0.51
C ALA A 248 -5.17 8.94 -1.93
N VAL A 249 -4.71 7.70 -2.08
CA VAL A 249 -4.59 7.00 -3.36
C VAL A 249 -5.68 5.94 -3.43
N VAL A 250 -6.40 5.88 -4.54
CA VAL A 250 -7.37 4.81 -4.87
C VAL A 250 -6.92 4.12 -6.15
N THR A 251 -6.48 2.87 -6.03
CA THR A 251 -5.92 2.12 -7.17
C THR A 251 -6.99 1.56 -8.10
N ASN A 252 -8.07 1.04 -7.54
CA ASN A 252 -9.26 0.52 -8.22
C ASN A 252 -10.34 0.28 -7.16
N VAL A 253 -11.59 0.17 -7.58
CA VAL A 253 -12.72 -0.19 -6.73
C VAL A 253 -13.57 -1.24 -7.44
N GLU A 254 -13.50 -2.47 -6.95
CA GLU A 254 -14.29 -3.61 -7.42
C GLU A 254 -15.10 -4.18 -6.25
N ALA A 255 -16.16 -4.92 -6.56
CA ALA A 255 -16.92 -5.68 -5.57
C ALA A 255 -16.00 -6.72 -4.90
N ASP A 256 -15.68 -6.51 -3.63
CA ASP A 256 -15.00 -7.45 -2.75
C ASP A 256 -15.54 -7.24 -1.33
N HIS A 257 -15.35 -8.22 -0.46
CA HIS A 257 -15.84 -8.17 0.92
C HIS A 257 -17.34 -7.83 1.05
N LEU A 258 -18.17 -8.39 0.16
CA LEU A 258 -19.62 -8.15 0.14
C LEU A 258 -20.31 -8.65 1.42
N ASP A 259 -19.67 -9.54 2.17
CA ASP A 259 -20.06 -9.91 3.53
C ASP A 259 -20.09 -8.72 4.51
N ILE A 260 -19.29 -7.67 4.24
CA ILE A 260 -19.16 -6.45 5.07
C ILE A 260 -19.94 -5.28 4.47
N TYR A 261 -19.92 -5.17 3.15
CA TYR A 261 -20.45 -4.01 2.43
C TYR A 261 -21.87 -4.19 1.91
N GLY A 262 -22.36 -5.44 1.85
CA GLY A 262 -23.65 -5.79 1.28
C GLY A 262 -23.58 -5.91 -0.24
N ASP A 263 -23.32 -4.80 -0.92
CA ASP A 263 -23.28 -4.70 -2.38
C ASP A 263 -22.20 -3.71 -2.87
N GLU A 264 -22.07 -3.58 -4.19
CA GLU A 264 -21.12 -2.68 -4.85
C GLU A 264 -21.37 -1.19 -4.48
N GLU A 265 -22.62 -0.79 -4.29
CA GLU A 265 -22.96 0.57 -3.86
C GLU A 265 -22.41 0.85 -2.45
N GLY A 266 -22.53 -0.13 -1.55
CA GLY A 266 -21.93 -0.09 -0.21
C GLY A 266 -20.41 0.05 -0.24
N VAL A 267 -19.72 -0.62 -1.18
CA VAL A 267 -18.27 -0.46 -1.40
C VAL A 267 -17.96 0.97 -1.86
N HIS A 268 -18.65 1.47 -2.90
CA HIS A 268 -18.46 2.81 -3.43
C HIS A 268 -18.69 3.89 -2.37
N ALA A 269 -19.74 3.76 -1.56
CA ALA A 269 -20.05 4.68 -0.47
C ALA A 269 -18.93 4.72 0.58
N ALA A 270 -18.35 3.56 0.92
CA ALA A 270 -17.24 3.48 1.86
C ALA A 270 -15.96 4.16 1.35
N PHE A 271 -15.63 3.96 0.07
CA PHE A 271 -14.51 4.67 -0.58
C PHE A 271 -14.77 6.19 -0.65
N GLY A 272 -15.99 6.60 -0.98
CA GLY A 272 -16.39 8.03 -0.93
C GLY A 272 -16.22 8.63 0.46
N ALA A 273 -16.61 7.90 1.52
CA ALA A 273 -16.42 8.31 2.90
C ALA A 273 -14.93 8.43 3.26
N PHE A 274 -14.08 7.47 2.84
CA PHE A 274 -12.63 7.54 3.02
C PHE A 274 -12.02 8.78 2.35
N LEU A 275 -12.39 9.07 1.10
CA LEU A 275 -11.95 10.28 0.40
C LEU A 275 -12.45 11.57 1.06
N GLY A 276 -13.58 11.51 1.77
CA GLY A 276 -14.10 12.61 2.60
C GLY A 276 -13.21 12.95 3.80
N ARG A 277 -12.29 12.05 4.19
CA ARG A 277 -11.37 12.24 5.32
C ARG A 277 -10.05 12.90 4.94
N VAL A 278 -9.82 13.18 3.66
CA VAL A 278 -8.64 13.89 3.20
C VAL A 278 -8.58 15.27 3.88
N ARG A 279 -7.46 15.57 4.53
CA ARG A 279 -7.34 16.73 5.42
C ARG A 279 -7.05 18.01 4.63
N GLY A 280 -7.85 19.05 4.87
CA GLY A 280 -7.56 20.41 4.42
C GLY A 280 -7.31 20.51 2.92
N ASP A 281 -6.10 20.94 2.54
CA ASP A 281 -5.61 21.06 1.15
C ASP A 281 -4.97 19.77 0.61
N GLY A 282 -5.30 18.62 1.19
CA GLY A 282 -4.81 17.31 0.78
C GLY A 282 -5.23 16.91 -0.63
N THR A 283 -4.59 15.87 -1.17
CA THR A 283 -4.76 15.44 -2.57
C THR A 283 -5.40 14.06 -2.66
N VAL A 284 -6.41 13.93 -3.51
CA VAL A 284 -6.93 12.64 -3.96
C VAL A 284 -6.23 12.24 -5.25
N VAL A 285 -5.73 11.00 -5.30
CA VAL A 285 -5.15 10.37 -6.49
C VAL A 285 -5.99 9.14 -6.83
N ALA A 286 -6.46 9.02 -8.08
CA ALA A 286 -7.32 7.90 -8.47
C ALA A 286 -7.03 7.38 -9.88
N CYS A 287 -7.18 6.08 -10.08
CA CYS A 287 -7.02 5.47 -11.39
C CYS A 287 -8.17 5.87 -12.32
N ALA A 288 -7.83 6.50 -13.45
CA ALA A 288 -8.78 6.86 -14.49
C ALA A 288 -9.21 5.65 -15.34
N ASP A 289 -8.46 4.56 -15.33
CA ASP A 289 -8.76 3.39 -16.16
C ASP A 289 -9.83 2.50 -15.52
N ASP A 290 -9.93 2.56 -14.19
CA ASP A 290 -10.85 1.76 -13.41
C ASP A 290 -12.23 2.46 -13.28
N PRO A 291 -13.33 1.82 -13.70
CA PRO A 291 -14.67 2.38 -13.58
C PRO A 291 -15.08 2.74 -12.16
N GLY A 292 -14.79 1.89 -11.17
CA GLY A 292 -15.17 2.13 -9.78
C GLY A 292 -14.40 3.30 -9.16
N ALA A 293 -13.08 3.36 -9.37
CA ALA A 293 -12.23 4.48 -8.97
C ALA A 293 -12.69 5.80 -9.60
N ARG A 294 -13.06 5.79 -10.89
CA ARG A 294 -13.66 6.96 -11.56
C ARG A 294 -14.98 7.36 -10.90
N ALA A 295 -15.84 6.41 -10.59
CA ALA A 295 -17.14 6.67 -9.96
C ALA A 295 -16.97 7.32 -8.58
N VAL A 296 -16.06 6.83 -7.74
CA VAL A 296 -15.87 7.37 -6.38
C VAL A 296 -15.23 8.77 -6.35
N VAL A 297 -14.53 9.18 -7.42
CA VAL A 297 -14.02 10.57 -7.57
C VAL A 297 -14.90 11.45 -8.46
N GLN A 298 -16.05 10.95 -8.92
CA GLN A 298 -16.95 11.73 -9.76
C GLN A 298 -17.37 13.03 -9.04
N GLY A 299 -17.19 14.17 -9.71
CA GLY A 299 -17.47 15.50 -9.13
C GLY A 299 -16.31 16.12 -8.33
N ARG A 300 -15.20 15.40 -8.10
CA ARG A 300 -13.97 15.96 -7.50
C ARG A 300 -13.02 16.47 -8.57
N ALA A 301 -13.23 17.71 -9.02
CA ALA A 301 -12.39 18.36 -10.03
C ALA A 301 -10.93 18.58 -9.58
N ASP A 302 -10.66 18.48 -8.29
CA ASP A 302 -9.36 18.58 -7.64
C ASP A 302 -8.59 17.24 -7.58
N ALA A 303 -9.22 16.12 -7.94
CA ALA A 303 -8.56 14.82 -7.96
C ALA A 303 -7.50 14.74 -9.07
N VAL A 304 -6.33 14.21 -8.73
CA VAL A 304 -5.27 13.87 -9.69
C VAL A 304 -5.53 12.47 -10.23
N THR A 305 -6.04 12.38 -11.46
CA THR A 305 -6.30 11.09 -12.09
C THR A 305 -5.07 10.56 -12.83
N TYR A 306 -4.88 9.25 -12.86
CA TYR A 306 -3.76 8.62 -13.57
C TYR A 306 -4.22 7.39 -14.39
N GLY A 307 -3.54 7.07 -15.48
CA GLY A 307 -3.83 5.87 -16.27
C GLY A 307 -3.61 6.08 -17.76
N ARG A 308 -4.04 5.11 -18.57
CA ARG A 308 -4.01 5.16 -20.05
C ARG A 308 -5.23 5.86 -20.65
N SER A 309 -6.25 6.13 -19.86
CA SER A 309 -7.45 6.83 -20.30
C SER A 309 -7.10 8.22 -20.79
N GLU A 310 -7.71 8.60 -21.91
CA GLU A 310 -7.59 9.96 -22.44
C GLU A 310 -8.15 10.95 -21.42
N GLY A 311 -7.42 12.04 -21.17
CA GLY A 311 -7.82 13.08 -20.23
C GLY A 311 -7.38 12.86 -18.78
N ALA A 312 -6.76 11.73 -18.43
CA ALA A 312 -6.12 11.54 -17.13
C ALA A 312 -5.09 12.67 -16.85
N THR A 313 -5.00 13.13 -15.60
CA THR A 313 -4.02 14.18 -15.21
C THR A 313 -2.58 13.72 -15.46
N LEU A 314 -2.29 12.46 -15.11
CA LEU A 314 -1.06 11.76 -15.49
C LEU A 314 -1.38 10.63 -16.47
N HIS A 315 -1.16 10.89 -17.75
CA HIS A 315 -1.45 9.94 -18.81
C HIS A 315 -0.24 9.03 -19.12
N VAL A 316 -0.46 7.73 -19.11
CA VAL A 316 0.53 6.69 -19.41
C VAL A 316 0.54 6.40 -20.92
N ALA A 317 1.71 6.56 -21.53
CA ALA A 317 1.96 6.28 -22.94
C ALA A 317 3.24 5.46 -23.14
N ASP A 318 3.44 4.95 -24.36
CA ASP A 318 4.72 4.39 -24.82
C ASP A 318 5.25 3.27 -23.90
N VAL A 319 4.36 2.35 -23.49
CA VAL A 319 4.69 1.23 -22.60
C VAL A 319 5.44 0.15 -23.37
N GLU A 320 6.68 -0.13 -22.97
CA GLU A 320 7.57 -1.08 -23.61
C GLU A 320 8.19 -2.02 -22.58
N ARG A 321 8.19 -3.33 -22.87
CA ARG A 321 8.91 -4.31 -22.07
C ARG A 321 10.37 -4.36 -22.50
N THR A 322 11.26 -4.43 -21.52
CA THR A 322 12.71 -4.48 -21.71
C THR A 322 13.29 -5.65 -20.91
N ALA A 323 14.54 -6.02 -21.19
CA ALA A 323 15.24 -7.04 -20.41
C ALA A 323 15.31 -6.68 -18.90
N ASP A 324 15.37 -5.39 -18.59
CA ASP A 324 15.51 -4.86 -17.23
C ASP A 324 14.16 -4.45 -16.58
N GLY A 325 13.03 -4.89 -17.14
CA GLY A 325 11.68 -4.59 -16.65
C GLY A 325 10.79 -3.87 -17.67
N THR A 326 10.10 -2.81 -17.26
CA THR A 326 9.14 -2.08 -18.12
C THR A 326 9.48 -0.59 -18.16
N ARG A 327 9.58 -0.03 -19.37
CA ARG A 327 9.73 1.40 -19.64
C ARG A 327 8.38 1.98 -20.07
N PHE A 328 8.11 3.21 -19.70
CA PHE A 328 6.89 3.91 -20.09
C PHE A 328 7.08 5.42 -19.94
N THR A 329 6.19 6.19 -20.56
CA THR A 329 6.20 7.65 -20.47
C THR A 329 4.96 8.13 -19.72
N VAL A 330 5.14 9.04 -18.76
CA VAL A 330 4.04 9.75 -18.11
C VAL A 330 3.96 11.17 -18.65
N ARG A 331 2.77 11.56 -19.11
CA ARG A 331 2.48 12.91 -19.60
C ARG A 331 1.60 13.63 -18.59
N GLU A 332 2.16 14.65 -17.94
CA GLU A 332 1.43 15.58 -17.07
C GLU A 332 1.00 16.80 -17.88
N ARG A 333 -0.28 17.21 -17.78
CA ARG A 333 -0.81 18.32 -18.58
C ARG A 333 -0.02 19.61 -18.34
N GLY A 334 0.59 20.15 -19.39
CA GLY A 334 1.39 21.38 -19.33
C GLY A 334 2.84 21.19 -18.87
N ALA A 335 3.30 19.95 -18.72
CA ALA A 335 4.69 19.59 -18.45
C ALA A 335 5.31 18.79 -19.60
N ALA A 336 6.65 18.65 -19.58
CA ALA A 336 7.34 17.76 -20.50
C ALA A 336 6.99 16.29 -20.20
N PRO A 337 6.99 15.40 -21.21
CA PRO A 337 6.86 13.96 -20.98
C PRO A 337 7.99 13.42 -20.11
N GLU A 338 7.65 12.57 -19.15
CA GLU A 338 8.59 12.01 -18.18
C GLU A 338 8.80 10.51 -18.44
N PRO A 339 9.99 10.10 -18.90
CA PRO A 339 10.30 8.69 -19.07
C PRO A 339 10.56 8.04 -17.70
N LEU A 340 9.88 6.93 -17.45
CA LEU A 340 9.99 6.14 -16.23
C LEU A 340 10.36 4.69 -16.58
N GLN A 341 10.92 4.00 -15.59
CA GLN A 341 11.27 2.59 -15.66
C GLN A 341 11.01 1.93 -14.31
N ILE A 342 10.49 0.72 -14.35
CA ILE A 342 10.37 -0.19 -13.20
C ILE A 342 10.96 -1.55 -13.58
N ARG A 343 11.46 -2.32 -12.59
CA ARG A 343 12.08 -3.64 -12.86
C ARG A 343 11.09 -4.79 -12.92
N VAL A 344 9.82 -4.53 -12.63
CA VAL A 344 8.76 -5.53 -12.65
C VAL A 344 7.93 -5.43 -13.94
N PRO A 345 7.43 -6.55 -14.48
CA PRO A 345 6.58 -6.54 -15.65
C PRO A 345 5.13 -6.19 -15.30
N GLY A 346 4.32 -5.97 -16.34
CA GLY A 346 2.86 -5.90 -16.24
C GLY A 346 2.31 -4.47 -16.23
N LEU A 347 1.23 -4.26 -16.99
CA LEU A 347 0.56 -2.96 -17.07
C LEU A 347 0.03 -2.50 -15.70
N HIS A 348 -0.47 -3.43 -14.87
CA HIS A 348 -0.91 -3.12 -13.52
C HIS A 348 0.22 -2.49 -12.67
N ASN A 349 1.47 -2.93 -12.85
CA ASN A 349 2.61 -2.34 -12.15
C ASN A 349 3.01 -0.97 -12.70
N VAL A 350 2.81 -0.73 -14.00
CA VAL A 350 2.93 0.62 -14.60
C VAL A 350 1.89 1.57 -14.00
N LEU A 351 0.65 1.11 -13.82
CA LEU A 351 -0.41 1.88 -13.16
C LEU A 351 -0.07 2.15 -11.69
N ASN A 352 0.38 1.15 -10.93
CA ASN A 352 0.84 1.32 -9.55
C ASN A 352 2.00 2.32 -9.45
N ALA A 353 2.96 2.26 -10.38
CA ALA A 353 4.09 3.18 -10.42
C ALA A 353 3.66 4.61 -10.76
N THR A 354 2.65 4.78 -11.62
CA THR A 354 2.08 6.09 -11.95
C THR A 354 1.29 6.66 -10.77
N ALA A 355 0.56 5.83 -10.03
CA ALA A 355 -0.09 6.21 -8.77
C ALA A 355 0.95 6.68 -7.74
N ALA A 356 2.08 5.96 -7.64
CA ALA A 356 3.17 6.32 -6.75
C ALA A 356 3.84 7.64 -7.15
N ALA A 357 4.03 7.87 -8.45
CA ALA A 357 4.49 9.14 -8.98
C ALA A 357 3.53 10.27 -8.61
N ALA A 358 2.22 10.12 -8.85
CA ALA A 358 1.21 11.12 -8.49
C ALA A 358 1.24 11.48 -7.00
N ALA A 359 1.29 10.48 -6.12
CA ALA A 359 1.36 10.70 -4.67
C ALA A 359 2.64 11.43 -4.25
N ALA A 360 3.79 11.08 -4.82
CA ALA A 360 5.05 11.75 -4.55
C ALA A 360 5.05 13.20 -5.06
N ARG A 361 4.49 13.44 -6.26
CA ARG A 361 4.32 14.77 -6.86
C ARG A 361 3.41 15.66 -5.99
N ALA A 362 2.34 15.11 -5.42
CA ALA A 362 1.47 15.82 -4.47
C ALA A 362 2.21 16.28 -3.20
N LEU A 363 3.29 15.59 -2.82
CA LEU A 363 4.18 15.99 -1.72
C LEU A 363 5.34 16.92 -2.16
N GLY A 364 5.36 17.34 -3.42
CA GLY A 364 6.37 18.24 -3.97
C GLY A 364 7.69 17.56 -4.39
N VAL A 365 7.71 16.23 -4.51
CA VAL A 365 8.91 15.50 -4.96
C VAL A 365 9.18 15.80 -6.44
N PRO A 366 10.43 16.12 -6.83
CA PRO A 366 10.78 16.35 -8.24
C PRO A 366 10.83 15.05 -9.04
N TRP A 367 10.54 15.13 -10.34
CA TRP A 367 10.53 13.96 -11.24
C TRP A 367 11.84 13.17 -11.25
N ASP A 368 13.00 13.82 -11.08
CA ASP A 368 14.29 13.12 -10.98
C ASP A 368 14.35 12.13 -9.81
N ALA A 369 13.79 12.49 -8.65
CA ALA A 369 13.74 11.60 -7.49
C ALA A 369 12.69 10.50 -7.69
N VAL A 370 11.54 10.82 -8.31
CA VAL A 370 10.53 9.83 -8.72
C VAL A 370 11.15 8.77 -9.63
N ARG A 371 11.88 9.20 -10.66
CA ARG A 371 12.52 8.33 -11.65
C ARG A 371 13.53 7.38 -11.00
N ARG A 372 14.42 7.89 -10.14
CA ARG A 372 15.40 7.07 -9.43
C ARG A 372 14.73 6.08 -8.46
N GLY A 373 13.72 6.54 -7.71
CA GLY A 373 13.01 5.70 -6.75
C GLY A 373 12.27 4.54 -7.41
N LEU A 374 11.57 4.80 -8.52
CA LEU A 374 10.87 3.76 -9.28
C LEU A 374 11.84 2.80 -9.99
N ALA A 375 12.97 3.29 -10.51
CA ALA A 375 13.99 2.43 -11.13
C ALA A 375 14.68 1.50 -10.12
N GLY A 376 14.68 1.87 -8.83
CA GLY A 376 15.17 1.04 -7.72
C GLY A 376 14.17 0.00 -7.21
N TYR A 377 12.89 0.07 -7.61
CA TYR A 377 11.88 -0.87 -7.16
C TYR A 377 12.07 -2.25 -7.80
N THR A 378 12.23 -3.27 -6.96
CA THR A 378 12.48 -4.66 -7.36
C THR A 378 11.28 -5.58 -7.16
N GLY A 379 10.12 -5.06 -6.76
CA GLY A 379 8.95 -5.88 -6.41
C GLY A 379 8.76 -6.09 -4.91
N VAL A 380 7.63 -6.71 -4.58
CA VAL A 380 7.29 -7.23 -3.25
C VAL A 380 7.33 -8.77 -3.35
N GLY A 381 7.63 -9.46 -2.25
CA GLY A 381 7.60 -10.92 -2.22
C GLY A 381 6.22 -11.44 -2.67
N ARG A 382 6.21 -12.62 -3.30
CA ARG A 382 5.00 -13.26 -3.85
C ARG A 382 4.23 -12.40 -4.86
N ARG A 383 4.87 -11.45 -5.53
CA ARG A 383 4.27 -10.70 -6.64
C ARG A 383 5.17 -10.88 -7.85
N PHE A 384 4.85 -11.84 -8.70
CA PHE A 384 5.66 -12.30 -9.82
C PHE A 384 7.05 -12.79 -9.36
N GLU A 385 7.12 -13.49 -8.22
CA GLU A 385 8.38 -13.91 -7.61
C GLU A 385 8.93 -15.17 -8.29
N ARG A 386 10.20 -15.15 -8.72
CA ARG A 386 10.88 -16.35 -9.21
C ARG A 386 11.35 -17.20 -8.03
N VAL A 387 10.71 -18.35 -7.84
CA VAL A 387 11.06 -19.31 -6.78
C VAL A 387 12.33 -20.08 -7.15
N GLY A 388 12.47 -20.47 -8.42
CA GLY A 388 13.65 -21.16 -8.90
C GLY A 388 13.49 -21.73 -10.30
N SER A 389 14.50 -22.48 -10.74
CA SER A 389 14.46 -23.24 -11.99
C SER A 389 15.20 -24.56 -11.82
N ALA A 390 14.66 -25.61 -12.42
CA ALA A 390 15.17 -26.98 -12.39
C ALA A 390 14.57 -27.78 -13.57
N ALA A 391 15.28 -28.79 -14.09
CA ALA A 391 14.81 -29.61 -15.23
C ALA A 391 14.34 -28.81 -16.47
N GLY A 392 14.87 -27.60 -16.69
CA GLY A 392 14.43 -26.71 -17.78
C GLY A 392 13.06 -26.03 -17.55
N VAL A 393 12.50 -26.11 -16.34
CA VAL A 393 11.26 -25.47 -15.91
C VAL A 393 11.59 -24.23 -15.07
N ASP A 394 10.84 -23.14 -15.27
CA ASP A 394 10.85 -22.00 -14.34
C ASP A 394 9.64 -22.08 -13.42
N VAL A 395 9.86 -21.87 -12.11
CA VAL A 395 8.81 -21.86 -11.10
C VAL A 395 8.68 -20.47 -10.51
N LEU A 396 7.47 -19.91 -10.58
CA LEU A 396 7.10 -18.59 -10.06
C LEU A 396 5.99 -18.69 -9.01
N ASP A 397 5.86 -17.68 -8.16
CA ASP A 397 4.78 -17.53 -7.18
C ASP A 397 4.13 -16.13 -7.30
N ASP A 398 2.80 -16.08 -7.25
CA ASP A 398 2.03 -14.85 -7.14
C ASP A 398 0.88 -14.95 -6.13
N TYR A 399 0.69 -13.88 -5.37
CA TYR A 399 -0.34 -13.72 -4.36
C TYR A 399 -1.73 -13.50 -4.94
N ALA A 400 -1.87 -13.38 -6.27
CA ALA A 400 -3.14 -13.19 -6.97
C ALA A 400 -4.21 -14.20 -6.51
N HIS A 401 -5.31 -13.66 -5.98
CA HIS A 401 -6.39 -14.46 -5.39
C HIS A 401 -7.78 -13.90 -5.70
N HIS A 402 -7.86 -12.84 -6.50
CA HIS A 402 -9.08 -12.34 -7.13
C HIS A 402 -9.03 -12.58 -8.65
N PRO A 403 -10.15 -12.82 -9.35
CA PRO A 403 -10.14 -13.09 -10.79
C PRO A 403 -9.39 -12.04 -11.62
N THR A 404 -9.55 -10.75 -11.29
CA THR A 404 -8.85 -9.65 -11.95
C THR A 404 -7.33 -9.76 -11.79
N GLU A 405 -6.85 -10.10 -10.59
CA GLU A 405 -5.42 -10.30 -10.33
C GLU A 405 -4.87 -11.53 -11.05
N VAL A 406 -5.63 -12.63 -11.06
CA VAL A 406 -5.25 -13.87 -11.76
C VAL A 406 -5.10 -13.58 -13.24
N ARG A 407 -6.09 -12.92 -13.87
CA ARG A 407 -6.02 -12.54 -15.28
C ARG A 407 -4.82 -11.62 -15.56
N ALA A 408 -4.63 -10.57 -14.77
CA ALA A 408 -3.50 -9.65 -14.94
C ALA A 408 -2.13 -10.34 -14.80
N THR A 409 -2.04 -11.35 -13.94
CA THR A 409 -0.83 -12.17 -13.76
C THR A 409 -0.58 -13.06 -14.96
N LEU A 410 -1.61 -13.75 -15.46
CA LEU A 410 -1.50 -14.60 -16.65
C LEU A 410 -1.18 -13.81 -17.91
N ASP A 411 -1.78 -12.63 -18.09
CA ASP A 411 -1.44 -11.72 -19.19
C ASP A 411 0.03 -11.30 -19.13
N ALA A 412 0.52 -10.95 -17.93
CA ALA A 412 1.92 -10.59 -17.74
C ALA A 412 2.87 -11.78 -17.98
N LEU A 413 2.49 -13.00 -17.57
CA LEU A 413 3.25 -14.23 -17.84
C LEU A 413 3.27 -14.57 -19.32
N ARG A 414 2.15 -14.49 -20.02
CA ARG A 414 2.08 -14.77 -21.46
C ARG A 414 2.89 -13.76 -22.25
N GLN A 415 2.85 -12.49 -21.86
CA GLN A 415 3.74 -11.47 -22.45
C GLN A 415 5.21 -11.75 -22.13
N ALA A 416 5.52 -12.23 -20.92
CA ALA A 416 6.88 -12.57 -20.49
C ALA A 416 7.46 -13.79 -21.20
N PHE A 417 6.61 -14.76 -21.49
CA PHE A 417 6.99 -16.06 -22.03
C PHE A 417 6.06 -16.47 -23.17
N PRO A 418 6.09 -15.75 -24.30
CA PRO A 418 5.09 -15.89 -25.38
C PRO A 418 5.03 -17.30 -25.97
N GLU A 419 6.19 -17.95 -26.11
CA GLU A 419 6.32 -19.27 -26.73
C GLU A 419 6.39 -20.42 -25.72
N ARG A 420 6.33 -20.13 -24.41
CA ARG A 420 6.45 -21.17 -23.38
C ARG A 420 5.09 -21.58 -22.88
N ARG A 421 4.98 -22.85 -22.54
CA ARG A 421 3.77 -23.44 -21.97
C ARG A 421 3.61 -22.97 -20.53
N LEU A 422 2.46 -22.36 -20.23
CA LEU A 422 2.09 -21.85 -18.90
C LEU A 422 1.30 -22.92 -18.15
N VAL A 423 1.85 -23.36 -17.01
CA VAL A 423 1.22 -24.30 -16.09
C VAL A 423 0.85 -23.56 -14.82
N VAL A 424 -0.45 -23.45 -14.52
CA VAL A 424 -0.96 -22.73 -13.36
C VAL A 424 -1.38 -23.70 -12.27
N VAL A 425 -0.98 -23.41 -11.03
CA VAL A 425 -1.41 -24.12 -9.84
C VAL A 425 -2.11 -23.14 -8.91
N PHE A 426 -3.43 -23.18 -8.86
CA PHE A 426 -4.27 -22.21 -8.16
C PHE A 426 -4.90 -22.79 -6.90
N GLN A 427 -4.79 -22.06 -5.79
CA GLN A 427 -5.52 -22.33 -4.56
C GLN A 427 -6.55 -21.21 -4.32
N PRO A 428 -7.86 -21.51 -4.41
CA PRO A 428 -8.91 -20.56 -4.05
C PRO A 428 -8.77 -20.12 -2.58
N HIS A 429 -9.12 -18.87 -2.28
CA HIS A 429 -9.00 -18.30 -0.94
C HIS A 429 -10.37 -17.75 -0.47
N LEU A 430 -10.83 -18.19 0.72
CA LEU A 430 -12.19 -18.01 1.28
C LEU A 430 -13.29 -18.78 0.51
N PHE A 431 -14.24 -19.34 1.25
CA PHE A 431 -15.40 -20.00 0.67
C PHE A 431 -16.38 -18.98 0.08
N SER A 432 -16.61 -17.85 0.76
CA SER A 432 -17.45 -16.76 0.26
C SER A 432 -17.01 -16.28 -1.12
N ARG A 433 -15.73 -15.94 -1.28
CA ARG A 433 -15.15 -15.52 -2.56
C ARG A 433 -15.22 -16.61 -3.63
N THR A 434 -15.01 -17.86 -3.24
CA THR A 434 -15.13 -19.00 -4.18
C THR A 434 -16.58 -19.11 -4.69
N ARG A 435 -17.58 -19.01 -3.81
CA ARG A 435 -19.00 -18.99 -4.19
C ARG A 435 -19.33 -17.81 -5.10
N ASP A 436 -18.83 -16.62 -4.79
CA ASP A 436 -19.22 -15.38 -5.48
C ASP A 436 -18.54 -15.24 -6.85
N PHE A 437 -17.36 -15.85 -7.04
CA PHE A 437 -16.51 -15.59 -8.20
C PHE A 437 -16.02 -16.85 -8.95
N HIS A 438 -16.55 -18.05 -8.70
CA HIS A 438 -16.05 -19.27 -9.36
C HIS A 438 -16.04 -19.18 -10.90
N ASP A 439 -17.09 -18.62 -11.52
CA ASP A 439 -17.15 -18.44 -12.98
C ASP A 439 -16.09 -17.44 -13.48
N ALA A 440 -15.92 -16.33 -12.75
CA ALA A 440 -14.90 -15.34 -13.07
C ALA A 440 -13.48 -15.91 -12.92
N PHE A 441 -13.24 -16.75 -11.91
CA PHE A 441 -11.98 -17.50 -11.78
C PHE A 441 -11.79 -18.46 -12.95
N GLY A 442 -12.82 -19.22 -13.32
CA GLY A 442 -12.76 -20.13 -14.46
C GLY A 442 -12.35 -19.42 -15.75
N ALA A 443 -13.00 -18.30 -16.06
CA ALA A 443 -12.68 -17.48 -17.21
C ALA A 443 -11.29 -16.81 -17.14
N ALA A 444 -10.77 -16.52 -15.94
CA ALA A 444 -9.43 -15.98 -15.78
C ALA A 444 -8.35 -17.07 -15.97
N LEU A 445 -8.51 -18.22 -15.31
CA LEU A 445 -7.57 -19.35 -15.33
C LEU A 445 -7.44 -19.99 -16.71
N ALA A 446 -8.49 -19.91 -17.54
CA ALA A 446 -8.48 -20.38 -18.93
C ALA A 446 -7.42 -19.72 -19.83
N GLY A 447 -6.76 -18.64 -19.38
CA GLY A 447 -5.61 -18.05 -20.08
C GLY A 447 -4.33 -18.90 -20.05
N ALA A 448 -4.28 -19.95 -19.23
CA ALA A 448 -3.15 -20.87 -19.11
C ALA A 448 -3.30 -22.12 -19.99
N ASP A 449 -2.18 -22.79 -20.26
CA ASP A 449 -2.17 -23.99 -21.11
C ASP A 449 -2.52 -25.27 -20.32
N VAL A 450 -2.19 -25.29 -19.02
CA VAL A 450 -2.56 -26.35 -18.07
C VAL A 450 -2.95 -25.70 -16.76
N VAL A 451 -4.06 -26.14 -16.16
CA VAL A 451 -4.53 -25.61 -14.86
C VAL A 451 -4.67 -26.73 -13.84
N TRP A 452 -4.13 -26.51 -12.66
CA TRP A 452 -4.34 -27.30 -11.45
C TRP A 452 -5.06 -26.45 -10.42
N VAL A 453 -6.13 -26.98 -9.84
CA VAL A 453 -6.90 -26.31 -8.79
C VAL A 453 -6.90 -27.16 -7.52
N THR A 454 -6.56 -26.56 -6.38
CA THR A 454 -6.63 -27.21 -5.07
C THR A 454 -7.96 -26.96 -4.40
N ASP A 455 -8.21 -27.59 -3.24
CA ASP A 455 -9.35 -27.18 -2.43
C ASP A 455 -9.12 -25.79 -1.79
N VAL A 456 -10.21 -25.19 -1.31
CA VAL A 456 -10.25 -23.81 -0.80
C VAL A 456 -9.38 -23.68 0.45
N TYR A 457 -8.51 -22.68 0.46
CA TYR A 457 -7.88 -22.22 1.69
C TYR A 457 -8.90 -21.39 2.50
N PRO A 458 -9.36 -21.86 3.67
CA PRO A 458 -10.48 -21.27 4.39
C PRO A 458 -10.14 -19.90 5.00
N ALA A 459 -8.84 -19.66 5.27
CA ALA A 459 -8.35 -18.59 6.13
C ALA A 459 -9.11 -18.52 7.47
N ARG A 460 -10.17 -17.69 7.53
CA ARG A 460 -10.99 -17.44 8.72
C ARG A 460 -12.40 -18.05 8.65
N GLU A 461 -12.81 -18.58 7.51
CA GLU A 461 -14.18 -19.02 7.28
C GLU A 461 -14.39 -20.50 7.65
N GLN A 462 -15.63 -20.81 8.06
CA GLN A 462 -16.09 -22.19 8.14
C GLN A 462 -16.48 -22.69 6.75
N PRO A 463 -16.32 -23.99 6.45
CA PRO A 463 -16.76 -24.57 5.19
C PRO A 463 -18.21 -24.24 4.84
N LEU A 464 -18.44 -23.79 3.61
CA LEU A 464 -19.78 -23.59 3.05
C LEU A 464 -20.19 -24.85 2.27
N PRO A 465 -21.37 -25.45 2.57
CA PRO A 465 -21.84 -26.63 1.85
C PRO A 465 -21.87 -26.42 0.33
N GLY A 466 -21.26 -27.34 -0.42
CA GLY A 466 -21.20 -27.28 -1.88
C GLY A 466 -20.13 -26.36 -2.47
N VAL A 467 -19.43 -25.56 -1.65
CA VAL A 467 -18.38 -24.66 -2.12
C VAL A 467 -17.01 -25.29 -1.86
N THR A 468 -16.40 -25.80 -2.92
CA THR A 468 -15.07 -26.45 -2.88
C THR A 468 -14.23 -25.96 -4.05
N GLY A 469 -12.93 -26.27 -4.05
CA GLY A 469 -12.08 -25.98 -5.19
C GLY A 469 -12.51 -26.67 -6.49
N ALA A 470 -13.29 -27.76 -6.40
CA ALA A 470 -13.87 -28.42 -7.56
C ALA A 470 -14.80 -27.48 -8.34
N LEU A 471 -15.52 -26.58 -7.66
CA LEU A 471 -16.38 -25.59 -8.30
C LEU A 471 -15.60 -24.68 -9.25
N VAL A 472 -14.41 -24.22 -8.84
CA VAL A 472 -13.52 -23.41 -9.68
C VAL A 472 -12.93 -24.25 -10.82
N ALA A 473 -12.55 -25.50 -10.54
CA ALA A 473 -12.03 -26.40 -11.56
C ALA A 473 -13.08 -26.70 -12.65
N ASP A 474 -14.34 -26.89 -12.25
CA ASP A 474 -15.48 -27.14 -13.13
C ASP A 474 -15.75 -25.91 -14.01
N SER A 475 -15.90 -24.71 -13.42
CA SER A 475 -16.02 -23.46 -14.20
C SER A 475 -14.80 -23.23 -15.12
N THR A 476 -13.59 -23.60 -14.69
CA THR A 476 -12.41 -23.49 -15.56
C THR A 476 -12.51 -24.41 -16.78
N ARG A 477 -13.04 -25.64 -16.62
CA ARG A 477 -13.26 -26.57 -17.75
C ARG A 477 -14.26 -26.06 -18.79
N GLU A 478 -15.20 -25.22 -18.38
CA GLU A 478 -16.16 -24.60 -19.31
C GLU A 478 -15.51 -23.58 -20.24
N HIS A 479 -14.38 -22.98 -19.82
CA HIS A 479 -13.68 -21.93 -20.56
C HIS A 479 -12.34 -22.37 -21.17
N ALA A 480 -11.66 -23.34 -20.56
CA ALA A 480 -10.32 -23.75 -20.94
C ALA A 480 -10.31 -24.70 -22.14
N THR A 481 -9.31 -24.54 -23.01
CA THR A 481 -9.05 -25.47 -24.13
C THR A 481 -8.05 -26.56 -23.77
N GLY A 482 -7.26 -26.35 -22.71
CA GLY A 482 -6.24 -27.28 -22.20
C GLY A 482 -6.73 -28.14 -21.04
N PRO A 483 -5.87 -29.04 -20.53
CA PRO A 483 -6.20 -29.89 -19.40
C PRO A 483 -6.38 -29.09 -18.10
N VAL A 484 -7.45 -29.44 -17.36
CA VAL A 484 -7.77 -28.87 -16.04
C VAL A 484 -7.90 -30.00 -15.02
N HIS A 485 -7.03 -29.96 -14.02
CA HIS A 485 -6.94 -30.95 -12.96
C HIS A 485 -7.46 -30.37 -11.64
N TYR A 486 -8.30 -31.14 -10.95
CA TYR A 486 -8.64 -30.87 -9.55
C TYR A 486 -7.86 -31.82 -8.65
N HIS A 487 -7.16 -31.29 -7.66
CA HIS A 487 -6.40 -32.07 -6.69
C HIS A 487 -6.51 -31.41 -5.32
N ALA A 488 -7.42 -31.93 -4.50
CA ALA A 488 -7.82 -31.29 -3.24
C ALA A 488 -6.67 -31.08 -2.26
N GLU A 489 -5.81 -32.10 -2.08
CA GLU A 489 -4.79 -32.13 -1.04
C GLU A 489 -3.50 -31.40 -1.43
N LEU A 490 -3.23 -30.26 -0.79
CA LEU A 490 -2.00 -29.49 -1.01
C LEU A 490 -0.71 -30.30 -0.72
N ALA A 491 -0.77 -31.25 0.20
CA ALA A 491 0.39 -32.04 0.62
C ALA A 491 0.94 -32.96 -0.48
N THR A 492 0.07 -33.47 -1.36
CA THR A 492 0.41 -34.42 -2.43
C THR A 492 0.37 -33.79 -3.83
N LEU A 493 -0.02 -32.51 -3.90
CA LEU A 493 -0.10 -31.73 -5.13
C LEU A 493 1.26 -31.55 -5.84
N PRO A 494 2.38 -31.21 -5.16
CA PRO A 494 3.66 -31.00 -5.84
C PRO A 494 4.10 -32.20 -6.67
N GLU A 495 3.94 -33.41 -6.13
CA GLU A 495 4.29 -34.66 -6.82
C GLU A 495 3.39 -34.89 -8.04
N ALA A 496 2.11 -34.54 -7.96
CA ALA A 496 1.17 -34.66 -9.08
C ALA A 496 1.49 -33.68 -10.22
N VAL A 497 1.77 -32.43 -9.87
CA VAL A 497 2.14 -31.39 -10.84
C VAL A 497 3.48 -31.72 -11.49
N ALA A 498 4.50 -32.11 -10.71
CA ALA A 498 5.84 -32.42 -11.22
C ALA A 498 5.83 -33.45 -12.36
N ARG A 499 4.98 -34.49 -12.27
CA ARG A 499 4.82 -35.52 -13.32
C ARG A 499 4.29 -35.01 -14.65
N THR A 500 3.73 -33.80 -14.70
CA THR A 500 3.18 -33.19 -15.92
C THR A 500 4.05 -32.09 -16.52
N LEU A 501 5.04 -31.62 -15.75
CA LEU A 501 5.96 -30.59 -16.17
C LEU A 501 6.96 -31.14 -17.19
N VAL A 502 7.30 -30.32 -18.18
CA VAL A 502 8.31 -30.64 -19.19
C VAL A 502 9.29 -29.47 -19.37
N PRO A 503 10.53 -29.73 -19.85
CA PRO A 503 11.47 -28.65 -20.15
C PRO A 503 10.84 -27.59 -21.07
N GLY A 504 11.00 -26.32 -20.71
CA GLY A 504 10.36 -25.19 -21.38
C GLY A 504 9.10 -24.68 -20.69
N ASP A 505 8.56 -25.38 -19.69
CA ASP A 505 7.40 -24.90 -18.93
C ASP A 505 7.73 -23.70 -18.04
N VAL A 506 6.74 -22.83 -17.87
CA VAL A 506 6.67 -21.83 -16.79
C VAL A 506 5.53 -22.24 -15.87
N CYS A 507 5.87 -22.77 -14.70
CA CYS A 507 4.92 -23.14 -13.67
C CYS A 507 4.72 -21.97 -12.70
N VAL A 508 3.48 -21.57 -12.44
CA VAL A 508 3.16 -20.51 -11.47
C VAL A 508 2.20 -21.02 -10.40
N THR A 509 2.55 -20.81 -9.13
CA THR A 509 1.63 -20.96 -8.00
C THR A 509 0.87 -19.65 -7.77
N LEU A 510 -0.46 -19.72 -7.68
CA LEU A 510 -1.34 -18.58 -7.52
C LEU A 510 -2.23 -18.74 -6.28
N GLY A 511 -2.21 -17.75 -5.39
CA GLY A 511 -3.13 -17.65 -4.26
C GLY A 511 -2.52 -17.01 -3.02
N ALA A 512 -3.38 -16.56 -2.10
CA ALA A 512 -3.00 -15.87 -0.87
C ALA A 512 -2.66 -16.81 0.31
N GLY A 513 -3.01 -18.09 0.20
CA GLY A 513 -2.87 -19.09 1.26
C GLY A 513 -1.51 -19.78 1.29
N SER A 514 -1.54 -21.05 1.68
CA SER A 514 -0.37 -21.92 1.85
C SER A 514 0.22 -22.46 0.53
N ILE A 515 -0.34 -22.06 -0.62
CA ILE A 515 0.12 -22.45 -1.96
C ILE A 515 1.60 -22.13 -2.24
N GLU A 516 2.17 -21.12 -1.57
CA GLU A 516 3.60 -20.76 -1.70
C GLU A 516 4.54 -21.96 -1.42
N THR A 517 4.11 -22.88 -0.54
CA THR A 517 4.88 -24.07 -0.18
C THR A 517 5.04 -25.04 -1.35
N VAL A 518 4.09 -25.03 -2.30
CA VAL A 518 4.10 -25.90 -3.47
C VAL A 518 5.22 -25.52 -4.42
N GLY A 519 5.42 -24.22 -4.68
CA GLY A 519 6.49 -23.76 -5.58
C GLY A 519 7.87 -24.20 -5.12
N SER A 520 8.17 -24.02 -3.83
CA SER A 520 9.47 -24.43 -3.27
C SER A 520 9.68 -25.95 -3.31
N ARG A 521 8.63 -26.74 -3.03
CA ARG A 521 8.67 -28.21 -3.12
C ARG A 521 8.83 -28.70 -4.57
N LEU A 522 8.16 -28.06 -5.53
CA LEU A 522 8.32 -28.37 -6.96
C LEU A 522 9.76 -28.20 -7.41
N VAL A 523 10.41 -27.08 -7.07
CA VAL A 523 11.82 -26.85 -7.42
C VAL A 523 12.72 -27.93 -6.83
N ARG A 524 12.44 -28.40 -5.60
CA ARG A 524 13.20 -29.48 -4.97
C ARG A 524 13.01 -30.82 -5.70
N LEU A 525 11.77 -31.22 -5.95
CA LEU A 525 11.44 -32.48 -6.64
C LEU A 525 12.09 -32.53 -8.03
N LEU A 526 11.98 -31.44 -8.81
CA LEU A 526 12.58 -31.36 -10.15
C LEU A 526 14.11 -31.45 -10.13
N LYS A 527 14.78 -31.04 -9.05
CA LYS A 527 16.23 -31.20 -8.88
C LYS A 527 16.65 -32.62 -8.50
N GLU A 528 15.79 -33.34 -7.78
CA GLU A 528 16.05 -34.72 -7.37
C GLU A 528 15.85 -35.70 -8.53
N GLU A 529 15.06 -35.32 -9.54
CA GLU A 529 14.81 -36.10 -10.78
C GLU A 529 15.74 -35.74 -11.97
N SER A 530 16.50 -34.64 -11.87
CA SER A 530 17.51 -34.20 -12.87
C SER A 530 18.87 -34.81 -12.60
#